data_AF-A0A3B0Z721-F1
#
_entry.id   AF-A0A3B0Z721-F1
#
_cell.length_a   1.000
_cell.length_b   1.000
_cell.length_c   1.000
_cell.angle_alpha   90.00
_cell.angle_beta   90.00
_cell.angle_gamma   90.00
#
_symmetry.space_group_name_H-M   'P 1'
#
loop_
_entity.id
_entity.type
_entity.pdbx_description
1 polymer ?
#
loop_
_entity_poly.entity_id
_entity_poly.type
_entity_poly.pdbx_seq_one_letter_code
_entity_poly.pdbx_strand_id
1 'polypeptide(L)'
;MPSIQYRQLWHLAERQFNPQEACKWMVAVLRIAADYDCQDSLADELLLQAEQQQLPDLKTVQAKYLAHTEPPPIPLRQHAIAGYDHLLTGQWANREVRCD
;
A
#
# COMPACT_ATOMS: atom_id res chain seq x y z
N MET A 1 15.73 -8.10 -8.50
CA MET A 1 16.15 -9.48 -8.16
C MET A 1 15.90 -9.65 -6.67
N PRO A 2 15.24 -10.71 -6.18
CA PRO A 2 14.92 -10.78 -4.75
C PRO A 2 16.23 -10.72 -3.94
N SER A 3 16.36 -9.74 -3.05
CA SER A 3 17.60 -9.48 -2.31
C SER A 3 17.96 -10.69 -1.42
N ILE A 4 19.23 -10.82 -1.06
CA ILE A 4 19.73 -11.92 -0.20
C ILE A 4 18.94 -11.99 1.11
N GLN A 5 18.49 -10.85 1.63
CA GLN A 5 17.71 -10.74 2.87
C GLN A 5 16.37 -11.49 2.77
N TYR A 6 15.64 -11.39 1.65
CA TYR A 6 14.36 -12.09 1.47
C TYR A 6 14.52 -13.61 1.42
N ARG A 7 15.65 -14.11 0.90
CA ARG A 7 15.95 -15.55 0.93
C ARG A 7 16.20 -16.05 2.35
N GLN A 8 16.88 -15.24 3.17
CA GLN A 8 17.09 -15.57 4.58
C GLN A 8 15.77 -15.57 5.35
N LEU A 9 14.93 -14.56 5.13
CA LEU A 9 13.57 -14.51 5.68
C LEU A 9 12.73 -15.72 5.27
N TRP A 10 12.83 -16.16 4.01
CA TRP A 10 12.13 -17.36 3.53
C TRP A 10 12.53 -18.61 4.32
N HIS A 11 13.83 -18.85 4.47
CA HIS A 11 14.31 -20.01 5.22
C HIS A 11 13.93 -19.96 6.71
N LEU A 12 13.85 -18.78 7.31
CA LEU A 12 13.35 -18.61 8.67
C LEU A 12 11.84 -18.90 8.76
N ALA A 13 11.07 -18.39 7.80
CA ALA A 13 9.62 -18.60 7.74
C ALA A 13 9.27 -20.09 7.51
N GLU A 14 10.00 -20.79 6.65
CA GLU A 14 9.82 -22.23 6.42
C GLU A 14 10.10 -23.08 7.66
N ARG A 15 10.98 -22.62 8.56
CA ARG A 15 11.31 -23.33 9.81
C ARG A 15 10.28 -23.08 10.91
N GLN A 16 9.62 -21.93 10.89
CA GLN A 16 8.72 -21.49 11.96
C GLN A 16 7.24 -21.77 11.64
N PHE A 17 6.83 -21.64 10.38
CA PHE A 17 5.43 -21.74 9.96
C PHE A 17 5.17 -22.98 9.12
N ASN A 18 3.90 -23.38 9.05
CA ASN A 18 3.49 -24.42 8.11
C ASN A 18 3.65 -23.91 6.67
N PRO A 19 3.87 -24.77 5.66
CA PRO A 19 4.17 -24.34 4.28
C PRO A 19 3.16 -23.35 3.69
N GLN A 20 1.87 -23.54 4.00
CA GLN A 20 0.80 -22.66 3.55
C GLN A 20 0.86 -21.28 4.23
N GLU A 21 1.25 -21.22 5.50
CA GLU A 21 1.38 -19.99 6.27
C GLU A 21 2.66 -19.24 5.91
N ALA A 22 3.79 -19.95 5.74
CA ALA A 22 5.05 -19.38 5.26
C ALA A 22 4.89 -18.71 3.90
N CYS A 23 4.16 -19.34 2.97
CA CYS A 23 3.85 -18.77 1.67
C CYS A 23 3.03 -17.48 1.78
N LYS A 24 1.93 -17.51 2.55
CA LYS A 24 1.09 -16.32 2.80
C LYS A 24 1.89 -15.20 3.45
N TRP A 25 2.73 -15.54 4.42
CA TRP A 25 3.57 -14.60 5.14
C TRP A 25 4.56 -13.92 4.18
N MET A 26 5.28 -14.70 3.37
CA MET A 26 6.25 -14.16 2.41
C MET A 26 5.60 -13.25 1.37
N VAL A 27 4.45 -13.65 0.81
CA VAL A 27 3.73 -12.81 -0.17
C VAL A 27 3.25 -11.51 0.46
N ALA A 28 2.77 -11.53 1.71
CA ALA A 28 2.36 -10.33 2.40
C ALA A 28 3.53 -9.38 2.68
N VAL A 29 4.68 -9.91 3.10
CA VAL A 29 5.90 -9.12 3.30
C VAL A 29 6.36 -8.49 1.98
N LEU A 30 6.40 -9.25 0.90
CA LEU A 30 6.73 -8.73 -0.45
C LEU A 30 5.74 -7.66 -0.92
N ARG A 31 4.44 -7.83 -0.62
CA ARG A 31 3.43 -6.83 -0.93
C ARG A 31 3.66 -5.53 -0.16
N ILE A 32 3.90 -5.61 1.15
CA ILE A 32 4.21 -4.43 1.97
C ILE A 32 5.47 -3.72 1.46
N ALA A 33 6.50 -4.48 1.10
CA ALA A 33 7.73 -3.96 0.54
C ALA A 33 7.50 -3.18 -0.77
N ALA A 34 6.57 -3.67 -1.61
CA ALA A 34 6.18 -3.03 -2.86
C ALA A 34 5.28 -1.80 -2.64
N ASP A 35 4.34 -1.87 -1.69
CA ASP A 35 3.39 -0.79 -1.42
C ASP A 35 4.08 0.45 -0.80
N TYR A 36 5.15 0.25 -0.02
CA TYR A 36 5.86 1.32 0.69
C TYR A 36 7.24 1.67 0.12
N ASP A 37 7.65 1.04 -0.99
CA ASP A 37 8.94 1.22 -1.68
C ASP A 37 10.18 1.15 -0.75
N CYS A 38 10.07 0.40 0.35
CA CYS A 38 11.04 0.36 1.46
C CYS A 38 11.72 -1.01 1.61
N GLN A 39 11.96 -1.68 0.47
CA GLN A 39 12.30 -3.11 0.39
C GLN A 39 13.49 -3.52 1.28
N ASP A 40 14.55 -2.71 1.33
CA ASP A 40 15.76 -3.04 2.09
C ASP A 40 15.57 -2.80 3.60
N SER A 41 15.03 -1.64 3.98
CA SER A 41 14.80 -1.29 5.39
C SER A 41 13.82 -2.24 6.08
N LEU A 42 12.79 -2.68 5.37
CA LEU A 42 11.80 -3.63 5.89
C LEU A 42 12.44 -5.02 6.14
N ALA A 43 13.24 -5.49 5.20
CA ALA A 43 13.87 -6.80 5.29
C ALA A 43 14.90 -6.85 6.43
N ASP A 44 15.69 -5.78 6.58
CA ASP A 44 16.68 -5.67 7.67
C ASP A 44 16.00 -5.62 9.05
N GLU A 45 14.90 -4.88 9.18
CA GLU A 45 14.17 -4.81 10.45
C GLU A 45 13.57 -6.18 10.83
N LEU A 46 12.96 -6.88 9.87
CA LEU A 46 12.41 -8.22 10.09
C LEU A 46 13.50 -9.24 10.42
N LEU A 47 14.67 -9.15 9.80
CA LEU A 47 15.82 -10.01 10.12
C LEU A 47 16.33 -9.75 11.53
N LEU A 48 16.48 -8.48 11.92
CA LEU A 48 16.91 -8.11 13.29
C LEU A 48 15.92 -8.61 14.35
N GLN A 49 14.62 -8.53 14.08
CA GLN A 49 13.59 -9.09 14.97
C GLN A 49 13.66 -10.62 15.05
N ALA A 50 13.95 -11.28 13.92
CA ALA A 50 14.09 -12.72 13.88
C ALA A 50 15.32 -13.22 14.69
N GLU A 51 16.40 -12.44 14.76
CA GLU A 51 17.58 -12.75 15.56
C GLU A 51 17.31 -12.72 17.08
N GLN A 52 16.41 -11.85 17.54
CA GLN A 52 16.18 -11.63 18.97
C GLN A 52 15.18 -12.58 19.61
N GLN A 53 14.12 -12.99 18.89
CA GLN A 53 13.05 -13.78 19.52
C GLN A 53 12.30 -14.73 18.60
N GLN A 54 11.97 -14.34 17.34
CA GLN A 54 11.36 -15.15 16.27
C GLN A 54 10.73 -14.23 15.21
N LEU A 55 10.33 -14.77 14.04
CA LEU A 55 9.56 -13.98 13.07
C LEU A 55 8.18 -13.62 13.63
N PRO A 56 7.73 -12.36 13.49
CA PRO A 56 6.40 -11.96 13.91
C PRO A 56 5.31 -12.66 13.07
N ASP A 57 4.17 -12.96 13.70
CA ASP A 57 3.00 -13.47 12.99
C ASP A 57 2.52 -12.47 11.92
N LEU A 58 1.90 -13.01 10.87
CA LEU A 58 1.36 -12.26 9.74
C LEU A 58 0.48 -11.10 10.18
N LYS A 59 -0.39 -11.32 11.18
CA LYS A 59 -1.29 -10.28 11.69
C LYS A 59 -0.54 -9.11 12.30
N THR A 60 0.57 -9.37 13.00
CA THR A 60 1.40 -8.34 13.62
C THR A 60 2.12 -7.51 12.56
N VAL A 61 2.68 -8.16 11.53
CA VAL A 61 3.31 -7.48 10.40
C VAL A 61 2.29 -6.61 9.66
N GLN A 62 1.12 -7.17 9.36
CA GLN A 62 0.03 -6.43 8.73
C GLN A 62 -0.44 -5.27 9.59
N ALA A 63 -0.63 -5.44 10.90
CA ALA A 63 -1.06 -4.36 11.77
C ALA A 63 -0.04 -3.22 11.81
N LYS A 64 1.27 -3.53 11.82
CA LYS A 64 2.33 -2.51 11.85
C LYS A 64 2.38 -1.68 10.57
N TYR A 65 2.21 -2.33 9.42
CA TYR A 65 2.43 -1.70 8.11
C TYR A 65 1.14 -1.30 7.39
N LEU A 66 0.01 -1.95 7.66
CA LEU A 66 -1.31 -1.63 7.09
C LEU A 66 -2.21 -0.86 8.08
N ALA A 67 -1.70 -0.50 9.26
CA ALA A 67 -2.39 0.44 10.13
C ALA A 67 -2.74 1.67 9.29
N HIS A 68 -4.05 1.88 9.14
CA HIS A 68 -4.58 2.96 8.34
C HIS A 68 -4.08 4.27 8.91
N THR A 69 -3.13 4.90 8.22
CA THR A 69 -2.88 6.31 8.39
C THR A 69 -4.21 6.97 8.08
N GLU A 70 -4.88 7.52 9.09
CA GLU A 70 -6.05 8.36 8.83
C GLU A 70 -5.61 9.40 7.81
N PRO A 71 -6.22 9.43 6.61
CA PRO A 71 -5.83 10.42 5.62
C PRO A 71 -5.98 11.78 6.28
N PRO A 72 -4.99 12.68 6.15
CA PRO A 72 -5.06 13.99 6.77
C PRO A 72 -6.39 14.63 6.35
N PRO A 73 -7.07 15.38 7.23
CA PRO A 73 -8.35 15.98 6.89
C PRO A 73 -8.14 16.98 5.75
N ILE A 74 -8.32 16.50 4.52
CA ILE A 74 -8.32 17.32 3.32
C ILE A 74 -9.64 18.08 3.38
N PRO A 75 -9.62 19.42 3.53
CA PRO A 75 -10.86 20.18 3.53
C PRO A 75 -11.55 19.94 2.19
N LEU A 76 -12.74 19.32 2.23
CA LEU A 76 -13.53 19.04 1.05
C LEU A 76 -13.91 20.37 0.39
N ARG A 77 -13.17 20.78 -0.64
CA ARG A 77 -13.56 21.90 -1.51
C ARG A 77 -14.58 21.39 -2.52
N GLN A 78 -15.79 21.12 -2.06
CA GLN A 78 -16.91 20.86 -2.96
C GLN A 78 -17.52 22.20 -3.37
N HIS A 79 -17.54 22.48 -4.67
CA HIS A 79 -18.24 23.64 -5.20
C HIS A 79 -19.74 23.48 -4.96
N ALA A 80 -20.43 24.60 -4.67
CA ALA A 80 -21.88 24.61 -4.60
C ALA A 80 -22.46 24.12 -5.93
N ILE A 81 -23.48 23.26 -5.88
CA ILE A 81 -24.14 22.70 -7.06
C ILE A 81 -24.64 23.81 -7.99
N ALA A 82 -25.13 24.92 -7.43
CA ALA A 82 -25.55 26.11 -8.17
C ALA A 82 -24.43 26.74 -9.04
N GLY A 83 -23.15 26.50 -8.71
CA GLY A 83 -22.02 26.93 -9.53
C GLY A 83 -21.97 26.25 -10.91
N TYR A 84 -22.55 25.05 -11.04
CA TYR A 84 -22.65 24.34 -12.31
C TYR A 84 -23.75 24.91 -13.21
N ASP A 85 -24.81 25.51 -12.65
CA ASP A 85 -25.87 26.14 -13.43
C ASP A 85 -25.32 27.28 -14.31
N HIS A 86 -24.32 28.00 -13.80
CA HIS A 86 -23.62 29.04 -14.55
C HIS A 86 -22.85 28.50 -15.77
N LEU A 87 -22.34 27.27 -15.70
CA LEU A 87 -21.66 26.61 -16.83
C LEU A 87 -22.66 26.23 -17.94
N LEU A 88 -23.89 25.90 -17.58
CA LEU A 88 -24.97 25.58 -18.53
C LEU A 88 -25.54 26.83 -19.21
N THR A 89 -25.46 27.99 -18.55
CA THR A 89 -25.91 29.28 -19.10
C THR A 89 -24.81 30.08 -19.83
N GLY A 90 -23.58 29.56 -19.89
CA GLY A 90 -22.46 30.21 -20.54
C GLY A 90 -22.56 30.21 -22.07
N GLN A 91 -21.82 31.10 -22.74
CA GLN A 91 -21.76 31.24 -24.21
C GLN A 91 -21.33 29.95 -24.97
N TRP A 92 -20.93 28.90 -24.25
CA TRP A 92 -20.63 27.56 -24.77
C TRP A 92 -21.89 26.80 -25.21
N ALA A 93 -23.05 27.06 -24.61
CA ALA A 93 -24.31 26.38 -24.94
C ALA A 93 -24.86 26.77 -26.33
N ASN A 94 -24.51 27.96 -26.83
CA ASN A 94 -24.97 28.46 -28.13
C ASN A 94 -23.93 28.29 -29.25
N ARG A 95 -22.80 27.62 -28.97
CA ARG A 95 -21.75 27.43 -29.97
C ARG A 95 -22.00 26.11 -30.70
N GLU A 96 -22.92 26.12 -31.66
CA GLU A 96 -23.04 25.03 -32.63
C GLU A 96 -21.69 24.81 -33.31
N VAL A 97 -21.13 23.61 -33.14
CA VAL A 97 -19.91 23.20 -33.83
C VAL A 97 -20.25 23.06 -35.31
N ARG A 98 -19.92 24.07 -36.11
CA ARG A 98 -19.82 23.91 -37.56
C ARG A 98 -18.56 23.09 -37.84
N CYS A 99 -18.76 21.84 -38.24
CA CYS A 99 -17.73 21.05 -38.89
C CYS A 99 -17.69 21.49 -40.36
N ASP A 100 -16.61 22.15 -40.78
CA ASP A 100 -16.20 22.25 -42.18
C ASP A 100 -15.41 20.99 -42.59
#